data_AF-A0AAV6QJ22-F1
#
_entry.id   AF-A0AAV6QJ22-F1
#
_cell.length_a   1.000
_cell.length_b   1.000
_cell.length_c   1.000
_cell.angle_alpha   90.00
_cell.angle_beta   90.00
_cell.angle_gamma   90.00
#
_symmetry.space_group_name_H-M   'P 1'
#
loop_
_entity.id
_entity.type
_entity.pdbx_description
1 polymer ?
#
loop_
_entity_poly.entity_id
_entity_poly.type
_entity_poly.pdbx_seq_one_letter_code
_entity_poly.pdbx_strand_id
1 'polypeptide(L)'
;MTAWIVLPVSLSAFSITGIWIVYAMAVMNHHVCPVENWSYNVTCTEELPRPGFPKTCCTIQDIPLISKCGSFPPESCLFSLIGNVGAFMVVMVCLLRYAQVIEHSHRCWVNTSALVSGCTNAVGLVMVGNFQVDHAKSLHYVGAGVAFPAGLLFVCLQCVLTYRVAVTALDYWMAHFRVALALGAMVSLVLSGIFFIHESFILQHAAAICEWVFTVDILVFYGTFTYEFGTVTSETLMTGLQRSHHGSGVIIGSRARGSTLSGATKGLKSPGGSSTSTHLNCTPESIAML
;
A
#
# COMPACT_ATOMS: atom_id res chain seq x y z
N MET A 1 9.08 4.90 24.84
CA MET A 1 8.45 5.02 23.50
C MET A 1 9.31 4.25 22.52
N THR A 2 8.70 3.38 21.72
CA THR A 2 9.40 2.53 20.76
C THR A 2 9.85 3.38 19.56
N ALA A 3 11.06 3.16 19.05
CA ALA A 3 11.57 3.91 17.89
C ALA A 3 10.69 3.73 16.64
N TRP A 4 9.88 2.68 16.61
CA TRP A 4 8.98 2.33 15.50
C TRP A 4 7.83 3.32 15.29
N ILE A 5 7.45 4.11 16.30
CA ILE A 5 6.49 5.23 16.18
C ILE A 5 6.92 6.23 15.11
N VAL A 6 8.23 6.44 14.97
CA VAL A 6 8.80 7.41 14.03
C VAL A 6 8.57 7.00 12.58
N LEU A 7 8.52 5.69 12.28
CA LEU A 7 8.46 5.21 10.91
C LEU A 7 7.19 5.65 10.15
N PRO A 8 5.95 5.43 10.66
CA PRO A 8 4.76 5.87 9.93
C PRO A 8 4.59 7.39 9.91
N VAL A 9 5.00 8.10 10.98
CA VAL A 9 5.00 9.57 11.01
C VAL A 9 5.94 10.12 9.94
N SER A 10 7.17 9.62 9.91
CA SER A 10 8.17 10.04 8.92
C SER A 10 7.70 9.73 7.51
N LEU A 11 7.12 8.55 7.24
CA LEU A 11 6.58 8.22 5.92
C LEU A 11 5.53 9.25 5.49
N SER A 12 4.54 9.51 6.35
CA SER A 12 3.44 10.43 6.05
C SER A 12 3.96 11.86 5.87
N ALA A 13 4.70 12.39 6.85
CA ALA A 13 5.18 13.76 6.83
C ALA A 13 6.18 14.03 5.71
N PHE A 14 7.14 13.12 5.49
CA PHE A 14 8.14 13.25 4.42
C PHE A 14 7.49 13.20 3.05
N SER A 15 6.60 12.22 2.80
CA SER A 15 5.97 12.08 1.49
C SER A 15 5.00 13.21 1.19
N ILE A 16 4.12 13.60 2.15
CA ILE A 16 3.18 14.71 1.95
C ILE A 16 3.94 16.02 1.71
N THR A 17 4.91 16.35 2.57
CA THR A 17 5.70 17.58 2.39
C THR A 17 6.47 17.55 1.08
N GLY A 18 7.06 16.40 0.74
CA GLY A 18 7.80 16.21 -0.50
C GLY A 18 6.96 16.44 -1.75
N ILE A 19 5.77 15.84 -1.86
CA ILE A 19 4.91 16.02 -3.04
C ILE A 19 4.42 17.47 -3.19
N TRP A 20 4.16 18.18 -2.08
CA TRP A 20 3.82 19.60 -2.12
C TRP A 20 5.00 20.48 -2.57
N ILE A 21 6.22 20.15 -2.16
CA ILE A 21 7.44 20.82 -2.66
C ILE A 21 7.61 20.57 -4.16
N VAL A 22 7.44 19.33 -4.63
CA VAL A 22 7.49 18.97 -6.06
C VAL A 22 6.45 19.79 -6.85
N TYR A 23 5.21 19.87 -6.35
CA TYR A 23 4.16 20.69 -6.95
C TYR A 23 4.53 22.18 -6.99
N ALA A 24 4.99 22.75 -5.87
CA ALA A 24 5.38 24.15 -5.81
C ALA A 24 6.49 24.46 -6.82
N MET A 25 7.51 23.61 -6.93
CA MET A 25 8.56 23.77 -7.93
C MET A 25 7.99 23.69 -9.36
N ALA A 26 7.14 22.71 -9.65
CA ALA A 26 6.56 22.54 -10.97
C ALA A 26 5.69 23.72 -11.40
N VAL A 27 4.95 24.34 -10.47
CA VAL A 27 4.17 25.57 -10.73
C VAL A 27 5.11 26.75 -11.00
N MET A 28 6.14 26.91 -10.18
CA MET A 28 7.09 28.02 -10.28
C MET A 28 8.02 27.93 -11.50
N ASN A 29 8.24 26.72 -12.01
CA ASN A 29 8.95 26.46 -13.26
C ASN A 29 8.01 26.40 -14.48
N HIS A 30 6.72 26.72 -14.31
CA HIS A 30 5.71 26.71 -15.36
C HIS A 30 5.44 25.35 -16.02
N HIS A 31 5.89 24.25 -15.42
CA HIS A 31 5.65 22.89 -15.91
C HIS A 31 4.20 22.43 -15.72
N VAL A 32 3.51 22.93 -14.69
CA VAL A 32 2.09 22.65 -14.43
C VAL A 32 1.35 23.94 -14.09
N CYS A 33 0.01 23.89 -14.17
CA CYS A 33 -0.86 24.98 -13.74
C CYS A 33 -1.11 24.94 -12.23
N PRO A 34 -1.39 26.09 -11.60
CA PRO A 34 -1.93 26.10 -10.25
C PRO A 34 -3.21 25.25 -10.19
N VAL A 35 -3.39 24.50 -9.11
CA VAL A 35 -4.63 23.74 -8.82
C VAL A 35 -5.87 24.63 -8.80
N GLU A 36 -5.70 25.92 -8.51
CA GLU A 36 -6.78 26.90 -8.50
C GLU A 36 -7.27 27.28 -9.92
N ASN A 37 -6.49 26.95 -10.96
CA ASN A 37 -6.80 27.32 -12.33
C ASN A 37 -7.73 26.29 -13.01
N TRP A 38 -8.98 26.70 -13.22
CA TRP A 38 -10.01 25.91 -13.92
C TRP A 38 -10.23 26.35 -15.38
N SER A 39 -9.49 27.34 -15.87
CA SER A 39 -9.54 27.81 -17.25
C SER A 39 -8.41 27.19 -18.09
N TYR A 40 -8.79 26.42 -19.10
CA TYR A 40 -7.86 25.75 -20.02
C TYR A 40 -8.10 26.20 -21.47
N ASN A 41 -7.04 26.66 -22.13
CA ASN A 41 -7.05 27.09 -23.52
C ASN A 41 -6.54 25.97 -24.44
N VAL A 42 -7.00 26.00 -25.70
CA VAL A 42 -6.55 25.04 -26.73
C VAL A 42 -5.08 25.29 -27.09
N THR A 43 -4.71 26.56 -27.20
CA THR A 43 -3.33 27.00 -27.44
C THR A 43 -3.02 28.18 -26.53
N CYS A 44 -1.78 28.22 -26.05
CA CYS A 44 -1.21 29.39 -25.40
C CYS A 44 -0.15 29.97 -26.33
N THR A 45 -0.25 31.26 -26.63
CA THR A 45 0.90 32.02 -27.14
C THR A 45 1.98 32.00 -26.07
N GLU A 46 3.24 31.80 -26.46
CA GLU A 46 4.38 31.89 -25.53
C GLU A 46 4.41 33.27 -24.88
N GLU A 47 3.82 33.39 -23.69
CA GLU A 47 4.11 34.54 -22.82
C GLU A 47 5.53 34.38 -22.32
N LEU A 48 6.33 35.46 -22.34
CA LEU A 48 7.66 35.43 -21.75
C LEU A 48 7.54 34.96 -20.29
N PRO A 49 8.16 33.83 -19.90
CA PRO A 49 8.14 33.36 -18.53
C PRO A 49 8.63 34.49 -17.61
N ARG A 50 7.83 34.89 -16.64
CA ARG A 50 8.28 35.79 -15.57
C ARG A 50 8.81 34.92 -14.45
N PRO A 51 10.14 34.90 -14.20
CA PRO A 51 10.70 34.10 -13.12
C PRO A 51 10.04 34.46 -11.80
N GLY A 52 9.60 33.45 -11.04
CA GLY A 52 9.00 33.67 -9.73
C GLY A 52 7.47 33.85 -9.71
N PHE A 53 6.78 33.71 -10.85
CA PHE A 53 5.32 33.80 -10.92
C PHE A 53 4.72 32.56 -11.61
N PRO A 54 3.53 32.08 -11.21
CA PRO A 54 2.83 31.03 -11.95
C PRO A 54 2.48 31.45 -13.38
N LYS A 55 2.33 30.49 -14.30
CA LYS A 55 1.82 30.78 -15.64
C LYS A 55 0.35 31.20 -15.61
N THR A 56 0.01 32.15 -16.48
CA THR A 56 -1.32 32.76 -16.66
C THR A 56 -2.17 32.03 -17.69
N CYS A 57 -1.53 31.37 -18.67
CA CYS A 57 -2.19 30.57 -19.69
C CYS A 57 -1.86 29.08 -19.52
N CYS A 58 -2.89 28.24 -19.60
CA CYS A 58 -2.84 26.82 -19.28
C CYS A 58 -3.49 25.98 -20.37
N THR A 59 -2.83 24.90 -20.77
CA THR A 59 -3.39 23.88 -21.66
C THR A 59 -3.70 22.59 -20.91
N ILE A 60 -4.38 21.63 -21.55
CA ILE A 60 -4.68 20.33 -20.95
C ILE A 60 -3.44 19.53 -20.54
N GLN A 61 -2.31 19.78 -21.18
CA GLN A 61 -1.06 19.08 -20.88
C GLN A 61 -0.46 19.51 -19.53
N ASP A 62 -0.93 20.64 -19.02
CA ASP A 62 -0.42 21.32 -17.83
C ASP A 62 -1.27 21.04 -16.58
N ILE A 63 -2.23 20.11 -16.67
CA ILE A 63 -3.07 19.74 -15.53
C ILE A 63 -2.18 19.24 -14.38
N PRO A 64 -2.37 19.75 -13.13
CA PRO A 64 -1.48 19.48 -12.01
C PRO A 64 -1.72 18.10 -11.35
N LEU A 65 -1.63 17.03 -12.14
CA LEU A 65 -1.49 15.67 -11.63
C LEU A 65 -0.19 15.57 -10.80
N ILE A 66 -0.18 14.77 -9.73
CA ILE A 66 1.04 14.58 -8.92
C ILE A 66 2.17 14.05 -9.81
N SER A 67 1.86 13.05 -10.63
CA SER A 67 2.77 12.48 -11.61
C SER A 67 3.31 13.49 -12.62
N LYS A 68 2.50 14.49 -13.01
CA LYS A 68 2.92 15.56 -13.91
C LYS A 68 3.88 16.53 -13.26
N CYS A 69 3.65 16.88 -11.99
CA CYS A 69 4.54 17.74 -11.23
C CYS A 69 5.97 17.17 -11.16
N GLY A 70 6.12 15.84 -11.12
CA GLY A 70 7.40 15.14 -11.07
C GLY A 70 8.03 14.79 -12.42
N SER A 71 7.67 15.45 -13.53
CA SER A 71 8.11 15.02 -14.87
C SER A 71 9.46 15.58 -15.31
N PHE A 72 9.83 16.79 -14.90
CA PHE A 72 11.04 17.48 -15.35
C PHE A 72 12.05 17.65 -14.21
N PRO A 73 13.37 17.76 -14.46
CA PRO A 73 14.35 18.09 -13.43
C PRO A 73 14.27 19.58 -13.02
N PRO A 74 14.48 19.91 -11.73
CA PRO A 74 14.88 19.03 -10.62
C PRO A 74 13.72 18.28 -9.94
N GLU A 75 12.46 18.54 -10.31
CA GLU A 75 11.26 17.99 -9.67
C GLU A 75 11.20 16.47 -9.75
N SER A 76 11.59 15.91 -10.88
CA SER A 76 11.61 14.46 -11.15
C SER A 76 12.62 13.71 -10.29
N CYS A 77 13.77 14.33 -9.98
CA CYS A 77 14.75 13.77 -9.06
C CYS A 77 14.18 13.71 -7.64
N LEU A 78 13.50 14.78 -7.20
CA LEU A 78 12.87 14.82 -5.89
C LEU A 78 11.69 13.83 -5.82
N PHE A 79 10.87 13.75 -6.86
CA PHE A 79 9.76 12.81 -6.95
C PHE A 79 10.23 11.35 -6.89
N SER A 80 11.31 11.00 -7.61
CA SER A 80 11.96 9.69 -7.54
C SER A 80 12.48 9.39 -6.14
N LEU A 81 13.16 10.33 -5.49
CA LEU A 81 13.65 10.17 -4.13
C LEU A 81 12.49 9.89 -3.16
N ILE A 82 11.42 10.69 -3.22
CA ILE A 82 10.24 10.52 -2.38
C ILE A 82 9.58 9.16 -2.61
N GLY A 83 9.39 8.77 -3.87
CA GLY A 83 8.79 7.49 -4.24
C GLY A 83 9.60 6.29 -3.76
N ASN A 84 10.93 6.32 -3.94
CA ASN A 84 11.82 5.22 -3.54
C ASN A 84 11.95 5.09 -2.02
N VAL A 85 12.16 6.19 -1.31
CA VAL A 85 12.20 6.19 0.17
C VAL A 85 10.84 5.78 0.74
N GLY A 86 9.76 6.32 0.20
CA GLY A 86 8.39 5.97 0.57
C GLY A 86 8.11 4.48 0.37
N ALA A 87 8.49 3.90 -0.77
CA ALA A 87 8.33 2.47 -1.03
C ALA A 87 9.07 1.59 -0.01
N PHE A 88 10.31 1.94 0.33
CA PHE A 88 11.08 1.24 1.36
C PHE A 88 10.38 1.31 2.73
N MET A 89 9.93 2.49 3.13
CA MET A 89 9.23 2.69 4.39
C MET A 89 7.89 1.96 4.44
N VAL A 90 7.14 1.92 3.33
CA VAL A 90 5.91 1.12 3.19
C VAL A 90 6.19 -0.36 3.45
N VAL A 91 7.23 -0.94 2.86
CA VAL A 91 7.60 -2.35 3.12
C VAL A 91 7.91 -2.57 4.60
N MET A 92 8.68 -1.67 5.23
CA MET A 92 8.98 -1.77 6.66
C MET A 92 7.71 -1.72 7.52
N VAL A 93 6.79 -0.79 7.24
CA VAL A 93 5.50 -0.71 7.93
C VAL A 93 4.70 -2.01 7.74
N CYS A 94 4.66 -2.55 6.53
CA CYS A 94 3.92 -3.79 6.25
C CYS A 94 4.50 -4.99 7.02
N LEU A 95 5.83 -5.11 7.10
CA LEU A 95 6.48 -6.19 7.86
C LEU A 95 6.23 -6.08 9.36
N LEU A 96 6.35 -4.88 9.93
CA LEU A 96 6.07 -4.63 11.34
C LEU A 96 4.61 -4.92 11.67
N ARG A 97 3.70 -4.45 10.82
CA ARG A 97 2.26 -4.69 11.01
C ARG A 97 1.92 -6.17 10.90
N TYR A 98 2.51 -6.87 9.94
CA TYR A 98 2.34 -8.31 9.78
C TYR A 98 2.81 -9.08 11.03
N ALA A 99 3.99 -8.75 11.57
CA ALA A 99 4.53 -9.36 12.78
C ALA A 99 3.64 -9.08 14.00
N GLN A 100 3.20 -7.83 14.18
CA GLN A 100 2.31 -7.44 15.27
C GLN A 100 0.98 -8.22 15.26
N VAL A 101 0.38 -8.40 14.08
CA VAL A 101 -0.89 -9.13 13.95
C VAL A 101 -0.71 -10.63 14.23
N ILE A 102 0.44 -11.23 13.89
CA ILE A 102 0.75 -12.63 14.22
C ILE A 102 0.91 -12.86 15.72
N GLU A 103 1.35 -11.84 16.46
CA GLU A 103 1.45 -11.92 17.92
C GLU A 103 0.06 -11.99 18.57
N HIS A 104 -0.90 -11.20 18.07
CA HIS A 104 -2.24 -11.07 18.65
C HIS A 104 -3.25 -12.11 18.11
N SER A 105 -3.07 -12.60 16.90
CA SER A 105 -3.98 -13.54 16.24
C SER A 105 -3.22 -14.66 15.54
N HIS A 106 -3.79 -15.87 15.53
CA HIS A 106 -3.27 -16.97 14.71
C HIS A 106 -3.17 -16.57 13.22
N ARG A 107 -2.28 -17.26 12.48
CA ARG A 107 -2.03 -17.00 11.06
C ARG A 107 -3.35 -16.91 10.28
N CYS A 108 -3.59 -15.75 9.68
CA CYS A 108 -4.80 -15.48 8.91
C CYS A 108 -4.41 -15.06 7.49
N TRP A 109 -5.12 -15.59 6.50
CA TRP A 109 -4.96 -15.22 5.10
C TRP A 109 -5.08 -13.71 4.88
N VAL A 110 -5.94 -13.01 5.63
CA VAL A 110 -6.10 -11.56 5.55
C VAL A 110 -4.79 -10.81 5.86
N ASN A 111 -4.03 -11.25 6.87
CA ASN A 111 -2.77 -10.62 7.24
C ASN A 111 -1.69 -10.84 6.16
N THR A 112 -1.59 -12.07 5.63
CA THR A 112 -0.66 -12.37 4.54
C THR A 112 -1.03 -11.63 3.26
N SER A 113 -2.32 -11.58 2.90
CA SER A 113 -2.80 -10.80 1.76
C SER A 113 -2.49 -9.32 1.91
N ALA A 114 -2.63 -8.75 3.12
CA ALA A 114 -2.25 -7.36 3.37
C ALA A 114 -0.74 -7.17 3.15
N LEU A 115 0.11 -8.03 3.70
CA LEU A 115 1.56 -7.95 3.48
C LEU A 115 1.91 -7.99 1.99
N VAL A 116 1.36 -8.94 1.23
CA VAL A 116 1.59 -9.06 -0.21
C VAL A 116 1.13 -7.81 -0.94
N SER A 117 -0.08 -7.32 -0.64
CA SER A 117 -0.64 -6.11 -1.24
C SER A 117 0.25 -4.88 -0.97
N GLY A 118 0.78 -4.74 0.26
CA GLY A 118 1.69 -3.67 0.63
C GLY A 118 3.03 -3.73 -0.11
N CYS A 119 3.61 -4.92 -0.28
CA CYS A 119 4.81 -5.12 -1.09
C CYS A 119 4.56 -4.81 -2.57
N THR A 120 3.43 -5.25 -3.12
CA THR A 120 3.03 -4.93 -4.50
C THR A 120 2.83 -3.43 -4.69
N ASN A 121 2.22 -2.74 -3.72
CA ASN A 121 2.12 -1.28 -3.71
C ASN A 121 3.50 -0.62 -3.78
N ALA A 122 4.45 -1.06 -2.96
CA ALA A 122 5.81 -0.53 -2.96
C ALA A 122 6.53 -0.71 -4.31
N VAL A 123 6.37 -1.85 -4.98
CA VAL A 123 6.89 -2.06 -6.34
C VAL A 123 6.28 -1.06 -7.32
N GLY A 124 4.97 -0.85 -7.26
CA GLY A 124 4.29 0.16 -8.07
C GLY A 124 4.81 1.58 -7.81
N LEU A 125 5.02 1.96 -6.54
CA LEU A 125 5.57 3.26 -6.15
C LEU A 125 6.98 3.49 -6.71
N VAL A 126 7.84 2.47 -6.68
CA VAL A 126 9.17 2.53 -7.32
C VAL A 126 9.02 2.78 -8.82
N MET A 127 8.10 2.09 -9.51
CA MET A 127 7.88 2.34 -10.94
C MET A 127 7.40 3.77 -11.21
N VAL A 128 6.37 4.23 -10.50
CA VAL A 128 5.79 5.58 -10.66
C VAL A 128 6.84 6.66 -10.41
N GLY A 129 7.66 6.51 -9.36
CA GLY A 129 8.68 7.50 -8.99
C GLY A 129 9.85 7.59 -9.97
N ASN A 130 10.22 6.49 -10.64
CA ASN A 130 11.40 6.45 -11.51
C ASN A 130 11.09 6.58 -13.00
N PHE A 131 9.86 6.25 -13.43
CA PHE A 131 9.42 6.40 -14.81
C PHE A 131 8.43 7.55 -14.90
N GLN A 132 8.86 8.69 -15.42
CA GLN A 132 8.03 9.90 -15.51
C GLN A 132 6.95 9.74 -16.58
N VAL A 133 5.78 10.34 -16.35
CA VAL A 133 4.63 10.22 -17.25
C VAL A 133 4.90 10.79 -18.66
N ASP A 134 5.77 11.80 -18.77
CA ASP A 134 6.12 12.42 -20.05
C ASP A 134 7.27 11.76 -20.81
N HIS A 135 8.10 10.95 -20.13
CA HIS A 135 9.26 10.31 -20.75
C HIS A 135 9.09 8.79 -20.92
N ALA A 136 8.33 8.14 -20.03
CA ALA A 136 8.16 6.70 -19.98
C ALA A 136 6.70 6.31 -19.62
N LYS A 137 5.74 6.93 -20.31
CA LYS A 137 4.29 6.84 -20.06
C LYS A 137 3.75 5.42 -19.82
N SER A 138 4.16 4.45 -20.64
CA SER A 138 3.71 3.06 -20.53
C SER A 138 4.11 2.45 -19.18
N LEU A 139 5.39 2.56 -18.82
CA LEU A 139 5.90 2.06 -17.54
C LEU A 139 5.32 2.81 -16.36
N HIS A 140 5.14 4.13 -16.49
CA HIS A 140 4.50 4.96 -15.47
C HIS A 140 3.09 4.47 -15.15
N TYR A 141 2.25 4.28 -16.17
CA TYR A 141 0.87 3.83 -15.97
C TYR A 141 0.74 2.38 -15.54
N VAL A 142 1.66 1.50 -15.97
CA VAL A 142 1.76 0.15 -15.38
C VAL A 142 2.08 0.27 -13.88
N GLY A 143 3.03 1.12 -13.51
CA GLY A 143 3.36 1.41 -12.12
C GLY A 143 2.16 1.93 -11.32
N ALA A 144 1.44 2.92 -11.84
CA ALA A 144 0.26 3.51 -11.19
C ALA A 144 -0.88 2.50 -11.05
N GLY A 145 -1.13 1.70 -12.10
CA GLY A 145 -2.11 0.62 -12.11
C GLY A 145 -1.78 -0.53 -11.16
N VAL A 146 -0.51 -0.67 -10.74
CA VAL A 146 -0.09 -1.60 -9.68
C VAL A 146 -0.16 -0.93 -8.30
N ALA A 147 0.39 0.28 -8.16
CA ALA A 147 0.50 1.00 -6.89
C ALA A 147 -0.87 1.27 -6.27
N PHE A 148 -1.74 1.98 -7.01
CA PHE A 148 -2.97 2.51 -6.41
C PHE A 148 -3.95 1.41 -6.01
N PRO A 149 -4.26 0.39 -6.85
CA PRO A 149 -5.15 -0.68 -6.44
C PRO A 149 -4.56 -1.55 -5.32
N ALA A 150 -3.25 -1.83 -5.33
CA ALA A 150 -2.61 -2.61 -4.26
C ALA A 150 -2.54 -1.83 -2.94
N GLY A 151 -2.30 -0.51 -2.98
CA GLY A 151 -2.38 0.36 -1.82
C GLY A 151 -3.79 0.42 -1.24
N LEU A 152 -4.81 0.54 -2.10
CA LEU A 152 -6.21 0.53 -1.69
C LEU A 152 -6.63 -0.80 -1.06
N LEU A 153 -6.26 -1.93 -1.69
CA LEU A 153 -6.50 -3.26 -1.14
C LEU A 153 -5.80 -3.42 0.22
N PHE A 154 -4.56 -2.94 0.36
CA PHE A 154 -3.85 -2.96 1.63
C PHE A 154 -4.63 -2.24 2.74
N VAL A 155 -5.05 -0.98 2.52
CA VAL A 155 -5.76 -0.21 3.56
C VAL A 155 -7.13 -0.81 3.90
N CYS A 156 -7.85 -1.36 2.92
CA CYS A 156 -9.10 -2.07 3.15
C CYS A 156 -8.91 -3.32 4.02
N LEU A 157 -7.89 -4.14 3.74
CA LEU A 157 -7.57 -5.31 4.56
C LEU A 157 -7.13 -4.90 5.97
N GLN A 158 -6.38 -3.79 6.09
CA GLN A 158 -5.97 -3.25 7.39
C GLN A 158 -7.16 -2.71 8.19
N CYS A 159 -8.21 -2.17 7.57
CA CYS A 159 -9.45 -1.83 8.27
C CYS A 159 -10.05 -3.08 8.95
N VAL A 160 -10.17 -4.19 8.20
CA VAL A 160 -10.69 -5.47 8.72
C VAL A 160 -9.82 -5.98 9.87
N LEU A 161 -8.49 -5.97 9.72
CA LEU A 161 -7.57 -6.42 10.77
C LEU A 161 -7.63 -5.52 12.01
N THR A 162 -7.82 -4.21 11.84
CA THR A 162 -7.92 -3.27 12.96
C THR A 162 -9.15 -3.58 13.81
N TYR A 163 -10.31 -3.84 13.21
CA TYR A 163 -11.49 -4.28 13.98
C TYR A 163 -11.30 -5.64 14.65
N ARG A 164 -10.65 -6.59 13.98
CA ARG A 164 -10.43 -7.93 14.54
C ARG A 164 -9.54 -7.93 15.79
N VAL A 165 -8.62 -6.97 15.89
CA VAL A 165 -7.67 -6.85 17.00
C VAL A 165 -8.13 -5.80 18.03
N ALA A 166 -9.19 -5.03 17.74
CA ALA A 166 -9.68 -3.98 18.63
C ALA A 166 -10.26 -4.56 19.93
N VAL A 167 -9.78 -4.03 21.07
CA VAL A 167 -10.26 -4.42 22.41
C VAL A 167 -10.87 -3.21 23.13
N THR A 168 -10.25 -2.05 22.98
CA THR A 168 -10.66 -0.83 23.68
C THR A 168 -11.51 0.07 22.79
N ALA A 169 -12.28 0.98 23.40
CA ALA A 169 -13.05 1.98 22.67
C ALA A 169 -12.17 2.84 21.74
N LEU A 170 -10.93 3.12 22.15
CA LEU A 170 -9.98 3.88 21.34
C LEU A 170 -9.54 3.12 20.08
N ASP A 171 -9.38 1.79 20.18
CA ASP A 171 -9.08 0.94 19.03
C ASP A 171 -10.23 0.94 18.02
N TYR A 172 -11.48 0.90 18.50
CA TYR A 172 -12.66 1.02 17.64
C TYR A 172 -12.76 2.40 16.99
N TRP A 173 -12.50 3.49 17.72
CA TRP A 173 -12.45 4.84 17.14
C TRP A 173 -11.39 4.94 16.03
N MET A 174 -10.20 4.37 16.25
CA MET A 174 -9.16 4.30 15.24
C MET A 174 -9.60 3.47 14.02
N ALA A 175 -10.30 2.37 14.24
CA ALA A 175 -10.85 1.54 13.16
C ALA A 175 -11.90 2.30 12.32
N HIS A 176 -12.80 3.06 12.96
CA HIS A 176 -13.77 3.92 12.26
C HIS A 176 -13.07 5.01 11.44
N PHE A 177 -12.07 5.68 12.02
CA PHE A 177 -11.28 6.68 11.33
C PHE A 177 -10.59 6.11 10.09
N ARG A 178 -9.98 4.93 10.20
CA ARG A 178 -9.37 4.20 9.08
C ARG A 178 -10.35 3.83 7.99
N VAL A 179 -11.56 3.40 8.35
CA VAL A 179 -12.62 3.13 7.36
C VAL A 179 -13.01 4.40 6.62
N ALA A 180 -13.14 5.53 7.31
CA ALA A 180 -13.44 6.80 6.67
C ALA A 180 -12.37 7.20 5.64
N LEU A 181 -11.08 7.09 6.00
CA LEU A 181 -9.96 7.32 5.08
C LEU A 181 -9.95 6.34 3.90
N ALA A 182 -10.18 5.05 4.15
CA ALA A 182 -10.20 4.04 3.09
C ALA A 182 -11.38 4.23 2.12
N LEU A 183 -12.53 4.68 2.62
CA LEU A 183 -13.68 5.05 1.79
C LEU A 183 -13.39 6.31 0.97
N GLY A 184 -12.78 7.34 1.57
CA GLY A 184 -12.33 8.54 0.86
C GLY A 184 -11.35 8.21 -0.27
N ALA A 185 -10.36 7.36 0.01
CA ALA A 185 -9.42 6.85 -0.98
C ALA A 185 -10.11 6.02 -2.08
N MET A 186 -11.03 5.11 -1.73
CA MET A 186 -11.78 4.32 -2.71
C MET A 186 -12.58 5.21 -3.66
N VAL A 187 -13.36 6.15 -3.13
CA VAL A 187 -14.16 7.09 -3.93
C VAL A 187 -13.26 7.93 -4.82
N SER A 188 -12.19 8.49 -4.27
CA SER A 188 -11.24 9.32 -5.01
C SER A 188 -10.56 8.54 -6.14
N LEU A 189 -10.10 7.31 -5.90
CA LEU A 189 -9.48 6.49 -6.95
C LEU A 189 -10.45 6.15 -8.08
N VAL A 190 -11.68 5.78 -7.73
CA VAL A 190 -12.73 5.46 -8.72
C VAL A 190 -13.09 6.69 -9.55
N LEU A 191 -13.33 7.84 -8.90
CA LEU A 191 -13.64 9.09 -9.59
C LEU A 191 -12.46 9.56 -10.47
N SER A 192 -11.22 9.45 -9.98
CA SER A 192 -10.03 9.77 -10.76
C SER A 192 -10.00 8.94 -12.04
N GLY A 193 -10.18 7.62 -11.96
CA GLY A 193 -10.20 6.74 -13.13
C GLY A 193 -11.33 7.06 -14.12
N ILE A 194 -12.54 7.33 -13.62
CA ILE A 194 -13.70 7.71 -14.46
C ILE A 194 -13.44 9.05 -15.15
N PHE A 195 -12.97 10.07 -14.42
CA PHE A 195 -12.78 11.39 -14.97
C PHE A 195 -11.57 11.47 -15.93
N PHE A 196 -10.53 10.68 -15.67
CA PHE A 196 -9.31 10.64 -16.47
C PHE A 196 -9.52 10.17 -17.91
N ILE A 197 -10.49 9.29 -18.15
CA ILE A 197 -10.79 8.79 -19.51
C ILE A 197 -11.58 9.79 -20.37
N HIS A 198 -12.09 10.88 -19.80
CA HIS A 198 -12.86 11.87 -20.54
C HIS A 198 -11.94 12.94 -21.14
N GLU A 199 -12.30 13.46 -22.32
CA GLU A 199 -11.56 14.52 -23.01
C GLU A 199 -11.83 15.93 -22.43
N SER A 200 -12.75 16.06 -21.48
CA SER A 200 -13.10 17.34 -20.87
C SER A 200 -12.01 17.83 -19.92
N PHE A 201 -11.52 19.05 -20.13
CA PHE A 201 -10.54 19.70 -19.26
C PHE A 201 -11.00 19.77 -17.79
N ILE A 202 -12.29 20.01 -17.57
CA ILE A 202 -12.88 20.09 -16.22
C ILE A 202 -12.80 18.72 -15.53
N LEU A 203 -13.12 17.65 -16.25
CA LEU A 203 -13.07 16.30 -15.70
C LEU A 203 -11.62 15.87 -15.45
N GLN A 204 -10.70 16.14 -16.37
CA GLN A 204 -9.28 15.80 -16.13
C GLN A 204 -8.67 16.60 -14.98
N HIS A 205 -9.07 17.86 -14.79
CA HIS A 205 -8.68 18.63 -13.60
C HIS A 205 -9.27 18.02 -12.33
N ALA A 206 -10.55 17.65 -12.34
CA ALA A 206 -11.16 16.93 -11.22
C ALA A 206 -10.50 15.57 -10.95
N ALA A 207 -10.02 14.87 -11.99
CA ALA A 207 -9.25 13.63 -11.85
C ALA A 207 -7.94 13.86 -11.11
N ALA A 208 -7.25 14.98 -11.38
CA ALA A 208 -6.05 15.37 -10.67
C ALA A 208 -6.34 15.66 -9.20
N ILE A 209 -7.40 16.42 -8.88
CA ILE A 209 -7.81 16.64 -7.49
C ILE A 209 -8.07 15.29 -6.78
N CYS A 210 -8.74 14.35 -7.45
CA CYS A 210 -8.98 13.03 -6.91
C CYS A 210 -7.68 12.21 -6.69
N GLU A 211 -6.68 12.34 -7.57
CA GLU A 211 -5.35 11.73 -7.37
C GLU A 211 -4.66 12.29 -6.12
N TRP A 212 -4.76 13.61 -5.90
CA TRP A 212 -4.23 14.26 -4.71
C TRP A 212 -4.91 13.78 -3.43
N VAL A 213 -6.25 13.78 -3.41
CA VAL A 213 -7.03 13.31 -2.25
C VAL A 213 -6.72 11.86 -1.94
N PHE A 214 -6.73 10.97 -2.96
CA PHE A 214 -6.37 9.57 -2.79
C PHE A 214 -4.98 9.41 -2.15
N THR A 215 -3.98 10.12 -2.68
CA THR A 215 -2.59 10.02 -2.21
C THR A 215 -2.46 10.49 -0.75
N VAL A 216 -3.08 11.61 -0.41
CA VAL A 216 -3.05 12.16 0.95
C VAL A 216 -3.79 11.24 1.92
N ASP A 217 -4.97 10.72 1.56
CA ASP A 217 -5.72 9.78 2.40
C ASP A 217 -4.90 8.51 2.70
N ILE A 218 -4.22 7.95 1.71
CA ILE A 218 -3.34 6.78 1.89
C ILE A 218 -2.16 7.11 2.82
N LEU A 219 -1.50 8.26 2.63
CA LEU A 219 -0.36 8.67 3.47
C LEU A 219 -0.78 8.98 4.91
N VAL A 220 -1.96 9.59 5.11
CA VAL A 220 -2.54 9.80 6.44
C VAL A 220 -2.90 8.46 7.07
N PHE A 221 -3.50 7.53 6.31
CA PHE A 221 -3.78 6.17 6.77
C PHE A 221 -2.51 5.49 7.26
N TYR A 222 -1.41 5.53 6.50
CA TYR A 222 -0.13 4.99 6.96
C TYR A 222 0.31 5.66 8.26
N GLY A 223 0.20 6.98 8.38
CA GLY A 223 0.50 7.72 9.61
C GLY A 223 -0.28 7.23 10.84
N THR A 224 -1.49 6.70 10.66
CA THR A 224 -2.27 6.16 11.80
C THR A 224 -1.62 4.96 12.47
N PHE A 225 -0.75 4.19 11.78
CA PHE A 225 -0.05 3.05 12.39
C PHE A 225 0.87 3.44 13.53
N THR A 226 1.20 4.72 13.65
CA THR A 226 1.90 5.27 14.82
C THR A 226 1.18 4.93 16.13
N TYR A 227 -0.16 4.88 16.12
CA TYR A 227 -0.96 4.49 17.28
C TYR A 227 -0.60 3.08 17.76
N GLU A 228 -0.56 2.07 16.87
CA GLU A 228 -0.24 0.71 17.26
C GLU A 228 1.26 0.42 17.35
N PHE A 229 2.11 1.14 16.61
CA PHE A 229 3.55 0.90 16.64
C PHE A 229 4.19 1.38 17.94
N GLY A 230 3.48 2.20 18.72
CA GLY A 230 3.87 2.55 20.08
C GLY A 230 3.97 1.37 21.03
N THR A 231 3.34 0.24 20.72
CA THR A 231 3.38 -0.98 21.53
C THR A 231 4.36 -2.04 21.01
N VAL A 232 4.95 -1.85 19.83
CA VAL A 232 5.83 -2.85 19.19
C VAL A 232 7.23 -2.87 19.82
N THR A 233 7.63 -3.99 20.41
CA THR A 233 8.96 -4.19 21.00
C THR A 233 9.89 -4.99 20.08
N SER A 234 11.18 -5.08 20.41
CA SER A 234 12.13 -5.92 19.66
C SER A 234 11.77 -7.42 19.69
N GLU A 235 11.04 -7.87 20.72
CA GLU A 235 10.59 -9.27 20.88
C GLU A 235 9.48 -9.64 19.89
N THR A 236 8.57 -8.69 19.59
CA THR A 236 7.54 -8.83 18.54
C THR A 236 8.20 -9.15 17.18
N LEU A 237 9.31 -8.48 16.85
CA LEU A 237 10.03 -8.68 15.59
C LEU A 237 10.69 -10.07 15.53
N MET A 238 11.33 -10.50 16.61
CA MET A 238 11.95 -11.84 16.69
C MET A 238 10.91 -12.95 16.56
N THR A 239 9.74 -12.80 17.19
CA THR A 239 8.63 -13.76 17.10
C THR A 239 8.08 -13.87 15.68
N GLY A 240 7.94 -12.74 14.98
CA GLY A 240 7.52 -12.71 13.58
C GLY A 240 8.50 -13.44 12.66
N LEU A 241 9.80 -13.22 12.83
CA LEU A 241 10.86 -13.89 12.06
C LEU A 241 10.90 -15.41 12.33
N GLN A 242 10.90 -15.82 13.60
CA GLN A 242 10.98 -17.24 13.99
C GLN A 242 9.75 -18.06 13.53
N ARG A 243 8.55 -17.48 13.63
CA ARG A 243 7.32 -18.12 13.14
C ARG A 243 7.26 -18.18 11.62
N SER A 244 7.94 -17.29 10.88
CA SER A 244 8.07 -17.38 9.42
C SER A 244 8.89 -18.61 9.01
N HIS A 245 10.03 -18.86 9.69
CA HIS A 245 10.90 -20.00 9.41
C HIS A 245 10.23 -21.37 9.61
N HIS A 246 9.36 -21.53 10.61
CA HIS A 246 8.63 -22.79 10.84
C HIS A 246 7.46 -23.00 9.84
N GLY A 247 7.03 -21.97 9.10
CA GLY A 247 6.01 -22.10 8.05
C GLY A 247 6.57 -22.55 6.69
N SER A 248 7.84 -22.29 6.41
CA SER A 248 8.51 -22.66 5.16
C SER A 248 9.08 -24.08 5.14
N GLY A 249 9.16 -24.76 6.29
CA GLY A 249 9.78 -26.09 6.41
C GLY A 249 8.96 -27.29 5.91
N VAL A 250 7.71 -27.10 5.46
CA VAL A 250 6.80 -28.21 5.10
C VAL A 250 6.78 -28.51 3.58
N ILE A 251 7.46 -27.72 2.75
CA ILE A 251 7.42 -27.89 1.27
C ILE A 251 8.64 -28.61 0.67
N ILE A 252 9.71 -28.87 1.45
CA ILE A 252 10.90 -29.61 0.97
C ILE A 252 11.02 -30.93 1.74
N GLY A 253 10.19 -31.90 1.35
CA GLY A 253 10.15 -33.23 1.97
C GLY A 253 9.67 -34.31 1.00
N SER A 254 10.12 -34.29 -0.25
CA SER A 254 9.89 -35.41 -1.19
C SER A 254 11.00 -35.50 -2.23
N ARG A 255 12.13 -36.07 -1.81
CA ARG A 255 12.99 -36.95 -2.63
C ARG A 255 14.20 -37.40 -1.82
N ALA A 256 14.08 -38.56 -1.19
CA ALA A 256 15.23 -39.38 -0.84
C ALA A 256 14.79 -40.86 -0.88
N ARG A 257 14.63 -41.40 -2.09
CA ARG A 257 14.66 -42.85 -2.31
C ARG A 257 16.13 -43.24 -2.36
N GLY A 258 16.70 -43.52 -1.19
CA GLY A 258 17.98 -44.20 -1.02
C GLY A 258 17.71 -45.65 -0.67
N SER A 259 18.01 -46.54 -1.60
CA SER A 259 17.92 -48.00 -1.51
C SER A 259 18.92 -48.58 -0.51
N THR A 260 18.46 -49.35 0.47
CA THR A 260 19.28 -50.43 1.09
C THR A 260 18.41 -51.56 1.65
N LEU A 261 18.58 -52.71 1.02
CA LEU A 261 18.68 -54.08 1.55
C LEU A 261 17.52 -54.72 2.34
N SER A 262 16.99 -55.78 1.72
CA SER A 262 16.15 -56.81 2.33
C SER A 262 16.94 -57.70 3.29
N GLY A 263 16.35 -58.03 4.43
CA GLY A 263 16.77 -59.12 5.31
C GLY A 263 15.54 -59.76 5.94
N ALA A 264 15.25 -61.01 5.54
CA ALA A 264 14.10 -61.79 5.99
C ALA A 264 14.37 -62.46 7.35
N THR A 265 13.38 -62.49 8.25
CA THR A 265 13.04 -63.69 9.05
C THR A 265 11.67 -63.59 9.74
N LYS A 266 11.06 -64.77 9.92
CA LYS A 266 9.67 -65.07 10.27
C LYS A 266 9.33 -64.86 11.75
N GLY A 267 8.06 -64.62 12.06
CA GLY A 267 7.47 -64.83 13.39
C GLY A 267 5.96 -64.58 13.42
N LEU A 268 5.16 -65.65 13.45
CA LEU A 268 3.71 -65.63 13.66
C LEU A 268 3.35 -65.17 15.08
N LYS A 269 2.33 -64.29 15.22
CA LYS A 269 1.18 -64.43 16.15
C LYS A 269 0.20 -63.24 15.99
N SER A 270 -1.09 -63.57 15.96
CA SER A 270 -2.26 -62.68 16.08
C SER A 270 -3.00 -63.06 17.38
N PRO A 271 -4.09 -62.40 17.85
CA PRO A 271 -4.71 -61.12 17.47
C PRO A 271 -4.95 -60.17 18.68
N GLY A 272 -5.31 -58.91 18.41
CA GLY A 272 -6.05 -58.09 19.38
C GLY A 272 -5.84 -56.59 19.20
N GLY A 273 -6.92 -55.85 19.02
CA GLY A 273 -6.91 -54.39 19.11
C GLY A 273 -7.64 -53.69 17.99
N SER A 274 -8.96 -53.62 18.11
CA SER A 274 -9.84 -52.69 17.42
C SER A 274 -9.36 -51.24 17.53
N SER A 275 -9.35 -50.48 16.43
CA SER A 275 -9.80 -49.08 16.40
C SER A 275 -9.99 -48.60 14.97
N THR A 276 -11.20 -48.12 14.74
CA THR A 276 -11.80 -47.59 13.51
C THR A 276 -11.19 -46.27 13.06
N SER A 277 -11.03 -46.12 11.73
CA SER A 277 -10.84 -44.82 11.06
C SER A 277 -12.19 -44.16 10.77
N THR A 278 -12.29 -42.83 10.91
CA THR A 278 -13.06 -41.87 10.06
C THR A 278 -12.98 -40.49 10.73
N HIS A 279 -12.24 -39.52 10.18
CA HIS A 279 -12.68 -38.47 9.23
C HIS A 279 -13.87 -37.60 9.67
N LEU A 280 -13.55 -36.30 9.89
CA LEU A 280 -14.34 -35.06 9.67
C LEU A 280 -15.68 -34.86 10.42
N ASN A 281 -15.72 -33.81 11.26
CA ASN A 281 -16.55 -32.61 11.01
C ASN A 281 -16.30 -31.50 12.04
N CYS A 282 -15.86 -30.33 11.57
CA CYS A 282 -15.94 -29.07 12.31
C CYS A 282 -17.32 -28.46 12.08
N THR A 283 -18.08 -28.25 13.15
CA THR A 283 -19.33 -27.48 13.15
C THR A 283 -19.05 -25.98 13.25
N PRO A 284 -19.75 -25.12 12.47
CA PRO A 284 -19.77 -23.69 12.71
C PRO A 284 -20.95 -23.36 13.65
N GLU A 285 -20.69 -22.69 14.77
CA GLU A 285 -21.75 -22.13 15.61
C GLU A 285 -22.33 -20.86 14.95
N SER A 286 -23.63 -20.93 14.68
CA SER A 286 -24.49 -19.83 14.25
C SER A 286 -24.90 -19.03 15.49
N ILE A 287 -24.51 -17.75 15.56
CA ILE A 287 -25.04 -16.80 16.55
C ILE A 287 -26.43 -16.35 16.09
N ALA A 288 -27.43 -16.67 16.91
CA ALA A 288 -28.80 -16.20 16.76
C ALA A 288 -28.97 -14.81 17.38
N MET A 289 -29.75 -13.99 16.67
CA MET A 289 -30.33 -12.70 17.05
C MET A 289 -31.23 -12.84 18.28
N LEU A 290 -31.06 -11.93 19.25
CA LEU A 290 -32.13 -11.31 20.03
C LEU A 290 -31.75 -9.84 20.27
#